data_AF-A0AAV1A823-F1
#
_entry.id   AF-A0AAV1A823-F1
#
_cell.length_a   1.000
_cell.length_b   1.000
_cell.length_c   1.000
_cell.angle_alpha   90.00
_cell.angle_beta   90.00
_cell.angle_gamma   90.00
#
_symmetry.space_group_name_H-M   'P 1'
#
loop_
_entity.id
_entity.type
_entity.pdbx_description
1 polymer ?
#
loop_
_entity_poly.entity_id
_entity_poly.type
_entity_poly.pdbx_seq_one_letter_code
_entity_poly.pdbx_strand_id
1 'polypeptide(L)'
;MATTNKSRFPLVLLLGIIFLASVCVTCANYDEGSEPRVPGKREEEEGSSKSQQRRNPFLFKSNKFVTLFQNKNGYIRRLQRFDTRSDLFENLQNYRLVEYRAKPHTIFLPQHIDADLILVVFSGKAILTVLSPNDRNSYDLERGDTIKIPAGTTSYLVNQDDEQDLRVVDLAIPVNRAGKFEAFDLSRNKNQYLRAFSKNILEASLNTKYETIEKVLLEERRQQGKETNAIVKLLFEITPEKKYPQLQDLDIFVSFSEISEGALLLPHYNSRAIVVLVLNEGQGNLELVGFKNEQQEQSLKEDEQEERNKQVQRYEARLSPGDVVVIPAGHPFAVSALSNLTLFGFGINAENNQRNFLAGSDDNVISQIENPVKELTFPGSAQEVNRLLKNQKRSHFANAEPEQKEEESQRKRSPLSSILTLFTE
;
A
#
# COMPACT_ATOMS: atom_id res chain seq x y z
N MET A 1 -9.20 -1.12 16.60
CA MET A 1 -9.46 -2.26 17.53
C MET A 1 -10.95 -2.54 17.51
N ALA A 2 -11.43 -3.23 16.47
CA ALA A 2 -12.84 -3.27 16.11
C ALA A 2 -13.76 -3.88 17.19
N THR A 3 -14.92 -3.26 17.40
CA THR A 3 -15.97 -3.70 18.33
C THR A 3 -17.07 -4.46 17.58
N THR A 4 -17.32 -5.71 17.95
CA THR A 4 -18.36 -6.53 17.30
C THR A 4 -19.77 -6.15 17.77
N ASN A 5 -20.47 -5.32 17.00
CA ASN A 5 -21.82 -4.88 17.33
C ASN A 5 -22.89 -5.65 16.54
N LYS A 6 -23.79 -6.38 17.22
CA LYS A 6 -24.95 -7.03 16.57
C LYS A 6 -26.06 -6.01 16.29
N SER A 7 -25.74 -5.05 15.42
CA SER A 7 -26.61 -3.93 15.04
C SER A 7 -27.89 -4.41 14.36
N ARG A 8 -29.04 -4.06 14.93
CA ARG A 8 -30.35 -4.19 14.28
C ARG A 8 -30.54 -2.99 13.35
N PHE A 9 -30.29 -3.20 12.06
CA PHE A 9 -30.60 -2.24 10.99
C PHE A 9 -31.99 -1.60 11.18
N PRO A 10 -32.10 -0.28 11.38
CA PRO A 10 -33.39 0.39 11.39
C PRO A 10 -33.94 0.43 9.96
N LEU A 11 -35.19 -0.04 9.78
CA LEU A 11 -35.81 -0.31 8.47
C LEU A 11 -36.14 0.95 7.63
N VAL A 12 -35.66 2.13 8.02
CA VAL A 12 -36.19 3.44 7.60
C VAL A 12 -35.48 4.01 6.36
N LEU A 13 -34.23 3.61 6.08
CA LEU A 13 -33.42 4.20 4.99
C LEU A 13 -33.53 3.49 3.63
N LEU A 14 -34.66 2.85 3.34
CA LEU A 14 -34.91 2.13 2.07
C LEU A 14 -35.56 3.01 0.98
N LEU A 15 -35.52 4.34 1.14
CA LEU A 15 -36.06 5.34 0.21
C LEU A 15 -34.92 6.21 -0.36
N GLY A 16 -34.35 5.82 -1.50
CA GLY A 16 -33.40 6.69 -2.22
C GLY A 16 -32.55 6.08 -3.33
N ILE A 17 -32.32 4.76 -3.35
CA ILE A 17 -31.32 4.14 -4.24
C ILE A 17 -31.92 3.81 -5.63
N ILE A 18 -31.56 4.59 -6.66
CA ILE A 18 -31.90 4.31 -8.08
C ILE A 18 -30.66 4.47 -8.97
N PHE A 19 -30.50 3.52 -9.90
CA PHE A 19 -29.40 3.33 -10.87
C PHE A 19 -29.42 4.30 -12.07
N LEU A 20 -28.27 4.50 -12.74
CA LEU A 20 -28.06 3.97 -14.11
C LEU A 20 -26.61 4.03 -14.64
N ALA A 21 -26.36 3.43 -15.82
CA ALA A 21 -25.04 3.29 -16.44
C ALA A 21 -25.03 3.46 -17.98
N SER A 22 -23.94 4.06 -18.50
CA SER A 22 -23.36 3.96 -19.86
C SER A 22 -22.18 4.96 -19.89
N VAL A 23 -20.96 4.70 -20.35
CA VAL A 23 -20.36 3.60 -21.14
C VAL A 23 -19.09 3.10 -20.42
N CYS A 24 -18.78 1.81 -20.53
CA CYS A 24 -17.36 1.39 -20.57
C CYS A 24 -17.18 0.13 -21.43
N VAL A 25 -15.96 -0.06 -21.94
CA VAL A 25 -15.59 -1.09 -22.91
C VAL A 25 -15.29 -2.43 -22.21
N THR A 26 -15.24 -3.52 -22.97
CA THR A 26 -14.77 -4.84 -22.54
C THR A 26 -13.41 -4.78 -21.85
N CYS A 27 -13.39 -5.03 -20.54
CA CYS A 27 -12.17 -5.29 -19.77
C CYS A 27 -12.01 -6.80 -19.50
N ALA A 28 -12.00 -7.58 -20.59
CA ALA A 28 -11.52 -8.96 -20.62
C ALA A 28 -10.58 -9.06 -21.81
N ASN A 29 -9.44 -9.73 -21.62
CA ASN A 29 -8.29 -9.75 -22.54
C ASN A 29 -7.64 -8.37 -22.76
N TYR A 30 -6.67 -8.04 -21.91
CA TYR A 30 -5.40 -7.51 -22.42
C TYR A 30 -4.33 -8.54 -22.09
N ASP A 31 -3.86 -9.22 -23.13
CA ASP A 31 -2.57 -9.91 -23.08
C ASP A 31 -1.46 -8.86 -23.17
N GLU A 32 -0.31 -9.10 -22.54
CA GLU A 32 0.67 -8.04 -22.24
C GLU A 32 1.63 -7.78 -23.42
N GLY A 33 1.08 -7.74 -24.64
CA GLY A 33 1.82 -7.70 -25.90
C GLY A 33 1.40 -6.58 -26.87
N SER A 34 2.38 -5.76 -27.27
CA SER A 34 2.33 -4.70 -28.30
C SER A 34 1.39 -3.50 -28.07
N GLU A 35 2.00 -2.33 -27.80
CA GLU A 35 1.31 -1.03 -27.79
C GLU A 35 1.01 -0.49 -29.20
N PRO A 36 -0.18 0.09 -29.46
CA PRO A 36 -0.44 0.86 -30.68
C PRO A 36 0.18 2.27 -30.60
N ARG A 37 1.08 2.60 -31.53
CA ARG A 37 1.68 3.95 -31.61
C ARG A 37 0.67 4.98 -32.14
N VAL A 38 0.30 5.95 -31.30
CA VAL A 38 -0.44 7.16 -31.72
C VAL A 38 0.57 8.31 -31.92
N PRO A 39 0.69 8.90 -33.12
CA PRO A 39 1.70 9.93 -33.37
C PRO A 39 1.26 11.34 -32.95
N GLY A 40 2.19 12.10 -32.35
CA GLY A 40 2.26 13.55 -32.57
C GLY A 40 1.49 14.46 -31.61
N LYS A 41 1.91 14.52 -30.34
CA LYS A 41 2.03 15.82 -29.63
C LYS A 41 3.44 15.91 -29.03
N ARG A 42 4.03 17.10 -29.07
CA ARG A 42 5.36 17.36 -28.49
C ARG A 42 5.24 17.38 -26.96
N GLU A 43 6.04 16.57 -26.28
CA GLU A 43 6.35 16.83 -24.87
C GLU A 43 7.35 17.99 -24.82
N GLU A 44 7.11 18.99 -23.98
CA GLU A 44 8.14 19.96 -23.58
C GLU A 44 8.91 19.39 -22.36
N GLU A 45 10.20 19.71 -22.26
CA GLU A 45 11.16 18.84 -21.58
C GLU A 45 11.32 19.12 -20.07
N GLU A 46 10.54 18.44 -19.22
CA GLU A 46 10.93 18.23 -17.81
C GLU A 46 12.05 17.18 -17.68
N GLY A 47 13.23 17.48 -18.23
CA GLY A 47 14.32 16.52 -18.45
C GLY A 47 14.99 15.92 -17.19
N SER A 48 14.71 16.44 -15.99
CA SER A 48 15.35 15.99 -14.75
C SER A 48 14.68 14.75 -14.14
N SER A 49 13.37 14.83 -13.85
CA SER A 49 12.64 13.86 -13.01
C SER A 49 12.49 12.47 -13.64
N LYS A 50 12.22 12.41 -14.96
CA LYS A 50 12.08 11.15 -15.71
C LYS A 50 13.35 10.28 -15.67
N SER A 51 14.53 10.87 -15.49
CA SER A 51 15.82 10.15 -15.49
C SER A 51 16.03 9.30 -14.23
N GLN A 52 15.68 9.84 -13.06
CA GLN A 52 15.89 9.20 -11.75
C GLN A 52 14.87 8.06 -11.55
N GLN A 53 13.62 8.25 -11.99
CA GLN A 53 12.54 7.26 -11.90
C GLN A 53 12.78 5.99 -12.74
N ARG A 54 13.65 6.05 -13.76
CA ARG A 54 14.12 4.87 -14.53
C ARG A 54 15.32 4.14 -13.90
N ARG A 55 16.06 4.77 -12.97
CA ARG A 55 17.27 4.20 -12.37
C ARG A 55 17.05 3.50 -11.02
N ASN A 56 15.94 3.79 -10.33
CA ASN A 56 15.61 3.16 -9.06
C ASN A 56 14.52 2.08 -9.29
N PRO A 57 14.85 0.77 -9.33
CA PRO A 57 13.85 -0.28 -9.56
C PRO A 57 12.87 -0.41 -8.39
N PHE A 58 13.26 -0.04 -7.18
CA PHE A 58 12.46 -0.15 -5.96
C PHE A 58 11.30 0.85 -5.87
N LEU A 59 11.37 1.98 -6.57
CA LEU A 59 10.39 3.08 -6.46
C LEU A 59 9.26 3.02 -7.51
N PHE A 60 8.06 2.67 -7.06
CA PHE A 60 6.82 2.69 -7.84
C PHE A 60 6.03 3.97 -7.51
N LYS A 61 6.16 5.01 -8.34
CA LYS A 61 5.41 6.26 -8.16
C LYS A 61 3.89 6.07 -8.27
N SER A 62 3.12 6.94 -7.63
CA SER A 62 1.65 6.98 -7.65
C SER A 62 1.02 6.97 -9.06
N ASN A 63 1.75 7.41 -10.10
CA ASN A 63 1.33 7.31 -11.51
C ASN A 63 1.51 5.92 -12.16
N LYS A 64 1.96 4.91 -11.40
CA LYS A 64 2.07 3.50 -11.83
C LYS A 64 0.89 2.62 -11.43
N PHE A 65 -0.13 3.21 -10.81
CA PHE A 65 -1.43 2.58 -10.62
C PHE A 65 -2.31 2.74 -11.87
N VAL A 66 -2.87 1.65 -12.35
CA VAL A 66 -3.87 1.62 -13.42
C VAL A 66 -5.26 1.69 -12.79
N THR A 67 -6.05 2.71 -13.15
CA THR A 67 -7.45 2.84 -12.74
C THR A 67 -8.28 1.66 -13.25
N LEU A 68 -8.93 0.91 -12.35
CA LEU A 68 -9.83 -0.19 -12.72
C LEU A 68 -11.30 0.29 -12.81
N PHE A 69 -11.65 1.34 -12.08
CA PHE A 69 -12.94 2.02 -12.12
C PHE A 69 -12.78 3.44 -11.58
N GLN A 70 -13.55 4.40 -12.11
CA GLN A 70 -13.62 5.76 -11.57
C GLN A 70 -14.96 6.40 -11.94
N ASN A 71 -15.54 7.17 -11.02
CA ASN A 71 -16.67 8.05 -11.27
C ASN A 71 -16.58 9.33 -10.39
N LYS A 72 -17.63 10.15 -10.37
CA LYS A 72 -17.68 11.38 -9.55
C LYS A 72 -17.59 11.15 -8.03
N ASN A 73 -17.85 9.92 -7.57
CA ASN A 73 -17.94 9.53 -6.17
C ASN A 73 -16.62 8.94 -5.64
N GLY A 74 -15.77 8.40 -6.51
CA GLY A 74 -14.52 7.75 -6.09
C GLY A 74 -13.82 6.98 -7.21
N TYR A 75 -12.80 6.20 -6.84
CA TYR A 75 -12.04 5.35 -7.76
C TYR A 75 -11.50 4.07 -7.12
N ILE A 76 -11.13 3.14 -8.00
CA ILE A 76 -10.25 2.01 -7.77
C ILE A 76 -9.05 2.15 -8.67
N ARG A 77 -7.85 1.93 -8.13
CA ARG A 77 -6.64 1.81 -8.94
C ARG A 77 -5.76 0.67 -8.43
N ARG A 78 -5.15 -0.10 -9.34
CA ARG A 78 -4.30 -1.26 -9.05
C ARG A 78 -2.89 -0.98 -9.53
N LEU A 79 -1.89 -1.20 -8.69
CA LEU A 79 -0.49 -1.02 -9.07
C LEU A 79 -0.13 -1.95 -10.25
N GLN A 80 0.82 -1.52 -11.09
CA GLN A 80 1.49 -2.46 -12.01
C GLN A 80 2.03 -3.70 -11.26
N ARG A 81 2.30 -4.78 -11.98
CA ARG A 81 2.99 -5.94 -11.40
C ARG A 81 4.37 -5.51 -10.87
N PHE A 82 4.84 -6.15 -9.79
CA PHE A 82 6.16 -5.84 -9.22
C PHE A 82 7.26 -6.42 -10.12
N ASP A 83 7.12 -7.70 -10.48
CA ASP A 83 7.96 -8.44 -11.43
C ASP A 83 8.10 -7.74 -12.78
N THR A 84 7.04 -7.13 -13.34
CA THR A 84 7.16 -6.36 -14.61
C THR A 84 7.90 -5.03 -14.50
N ARG A 85 8.45 -4.69 -13.32
CA ARG A 85 9.38 -3.56 -13.16
C ARG A 85 10.85 -4.00 -13.10
N SER A 86 11.13 -5.16 -12.53
CA SER A 86 12.47 -5.74 -12.41
C SER A 86 12.39 -7.18 -11.88
N ASP A 87 13.28 -8.04 -12.36
CA ASP A 87 13.33 -9.47 -12.01
C ASP A 87 13.69 -9.70 -10.52
N LEU A 88 14.29 -8.70 -9.87
CA LEU A 88 14.42 -8.54 -8.41
C LEU A 88 13.13 -8.84 -7.63
N PHE A 89 11.97 -8.73 -8.28
CA PHE A 89 10.65 -8.88 -7.68
C PHE A 89 9.90 -10.14 -8.16
N GLU A 90 10.60 -11.16 -8.68
CA GLU A 90 10.03 -12.50 -8.93
C GLU A 90 9.32 -13.08 -7.69
N ASN A 91 9.88 -12.89 -6.49
CA ASN A 91 9.28 -13.30 -5.22
C ASN A 91 7.99 -12.51 -4.88
N LEU A 92 7.72 -11.39 -5.58
CA LEU A 92 6.50 -10.60 -5.44
C LEU A 92 5.49 -10.86 -6.57
N GLN A 93 5.73 -11.81 -7.46
CA GLN A 93 4.88 -12.05 -8.65
C GLN A 93 3.42 -12.40 -8.34
N ASN A 94 3.13 -12.92 -7.14
CA ASN A 94 1.76 -13.22 -6.68
C ASN A 94 1.14 -12.11 -5.81
N TYR A 95 1.83 -11.00 -5.60
CA TYR A 95 1.37 -9.92 -4.74
C TYR A 95 0.96 -8.72 -5.59
N ARG A 96 -0.24 -8.19 -5.39
CA ARG A 96 -0.74 -7.00 -6.11
C ARG A 96 -1.25 -5.97 -5.11
N LEU A 97 -0.86 -4.70 -5.27
CA LEU A 97 -1.39 -3.63 -4.45
C LEU A 97 -2.60 -2.98 -5.13
N VAL A 98 -3.67 -2.71 -4.38
CA VAL A 98 -4.90 -2.07 -4.87
C VAL A 98 -5.30 -0.96 -3.92
N GLU A 99 -5.81 0.17 -4.44
CA GLU A 99 -6.18 1.34 -3.65
C GLU A 99 -7.58 1.84 -4.04
N TYR A 100 -8.34 2.21 -3.01
CA TYR A 100 -9.69 2.76 -3.10
C TYR A 100 -9.73 4.17 -2.54
N ARG A 101 -10.56 5.01 -3.17
CA ARG A 101 -10.96 6.29 -2.61
C ARG A 101 -12.46 6.47 -2.79
N ALA A 102 -13.13 6.86 -1.70
CA ALA A 102 -14.58 6.93 -1.59
C ALA A 102 -15.02 8.19 -0.85
N LYS A 103 -15.83 9.04 -1.50
CA LYS A 103 -16.43 10.22 -0.88
C LYS A 103 -17.41 9.86 0.24
N PRO A 104 -17.82 10.84 1.07
CA PRO A 104 -19.00 10.78 1.91
C PRO A 104 -20.22 10.12 1.26
N HIS A 105 -20.95 9.34 2.05
CA HIS A 105 -22.15 8.58 1.65
C HIS A 105 -22.02 7.73 0.38
N THR A 106 -20.90 7.01 0.22
CA THR A 106 -20.67 6.11 -0.92
C THR A 106 -20.67 4.64 -0.51
N ILE A 107 -21.12 3.77 -1.42
CA ILE A 107 -21.10 2.31 -1.25
C ILE A 107 -20.40 1.66 -2.43
N PHE A 108 -19.55 0.68 -2.13
CA PHE A 108 -18.99 -0.29 -3.04
C PHE A 108 -19.84 -1.58 -3.00
N LEU A 109 -20.32 -2.04 -4.16
CA LEU A 109 -21.38 -3.05 -4.25
C LEU A 109 -20.91 -4.51 -4.00
N PRO A 110 -21.83 -5.43 -3.62
CA PRO A 110 -21.49 -6.82 -3.28
C PRO A 110 -20.88 -7.62 -4.44
N GLN A 111 -19.73 -8.24 -4.17
CA GLN A 111 -18.98 -9.12 -5.08
C GLN A 111 -18.06 -10.06 -4.27
N HIS A 112 -17.47 -11.06 -4.91
CA HIS A 112 -16.32 -11.82 -4.39
C HIS A 112 -15.13 -11.82 -5.36
N ILE A 113 -13.94 -12.21 -4.89
CA ILE A 113 -12.69 -12.19 -5.66
C ILE A 113 -11.92 -13.50 -5.44
N ASP A 114 -11.21 -14.00 -6.45
CA ASP A 114 -10.34 -15.18 -6.37
C ASP A 114 -8.93 -14.88 -5.83
N ALA A 115 -8.89 -14.14 -4.71
CA ALA A 115 -7.66 -13.74 -4.02
C ALA A 115 -7.92 -13.56 -2.51
N ASP A 116 -6.96 -13.97 -1.69
CA ASP A 116 -6.89 -13.59 -0.26
C ASP A 116 -6.39 -12.15 -0.19
N LEU A 117 -7.23 -11.23 0.32
CA LEU A 117 -6.97 -9.79 0.31
C LEU A 117 -6.77 -9.29 1.76
N ILE A 118 -5.64 -8.60 2.02
CA ILE A 118 -5.37 -7.92 3.30
C ILE A 118 -5.64 -6.42 3.13
N LEU A 119 -6.75 -5.95 3.68
CA LEU A 119 -7.14 -4.55 3.71
C LEU A 119 -6.44 -3.80 4.85
N VAL A 120 -6.18 -2.51 4.61
CA VAL A 120 -5.82 -1.51 5.62
C VAL A 120 -6.57 -0.19 5.37
N VAL A 121 -7.18 0.39 6.41
CA VAL A 121 -7.82 1.72 6.33
C VAL A 121 -6.77 2.81 6.48
N PHE A 122 -6.57 3.60 5.41
CA PHE A 122 -5.55 4.65 5.33
C PHE A 122 -6.06 6.02 5.83
N SER A 123 -7.32 6.36 5.53
CA SER A 123 -7.98 7.57 6.06
C SER A 123 -9.50 7.42 6.03
N GLY A 124 -10.22 8.21 6.82
CA GLY A 124 -11.67 8.10 6.93
C GLY A 124 -12.12 6.93 7.81
N LYS A 125 -13.42 6.63 7.72
CA LYS A 125 -14.06 5.48 8.37
C LYS A 125 -14.83 4.68 7.33
N ALA A 126 -15.01 3.40 7.61
CA ALA A 126 -15.86 2.55 6.79
C ALA A 126 -16.74 1.66 7.65
N ILE A 127 -17.93 1.33 7.14
CA ILE A 127 -18.68 0.17 7.60
C ILE A 127 -18.70 -0.82 6.45
N LEU A 128 -18.38 -2.08 6.69
CA LEU A 128 -18.65 -3.12 5.71
C LEU A 128 -19.60 -4.18 6.25
N THR A 129 -20.10 -5.01 5.34
CA THR A 129 -20.65 -6.33 5.70
C THR A 129 -20.07 -7.44 4.85
N VAL A 130 -19.69 -8.55 5.50
CA VAL A 130 -19.35 -9.83 4.84
C VAL A 130 -20.53 -10.78 4.88
N LEU A 131 -20.65 -11.60 3.83
CA LEU A 131 -21.70 -12.60 3.66
C LEU A 131 -21.08 -13.99 3.67
N SER A 132 -21.56 -14.83 4.59
CA SER A 132 -21.34 -16.27 4.63
C SER A 132 -22.61 -17.00 4.16
N PRO A 133 -22.57 -18.30 3.82
CA PRO A 133 -23.74 -19.01 3.29
C PRO A 133 -25.01 -18.96 4.17
N ASN A 134 -24.84 -18.83 5.49
CA ASN A 134 -25.93 -18.84 6.47
C ASN A 134 -25.94 -17.61 7.42
N ASP A 135 -25.03 -16.65 7.25
CA ASP A 135 -24.86 -15.53 8.19
C ASP A 135 -24.25 -14.29 7.51
N ARG A 136 -24.36 -13.13 8.15
CA ARG A 136 -23.64 -11.92 7.76
C ARG A 136 -23.10 -11.21 8.98
N ASN A 137 -21.91 -10.65 8.86
CA ASN A 137 -21.28 -9.91 9.95
C ASN A 137 -20.86 -8.52 9.43
N SER A 138 -21.19 -7.47 10.19
CA SER A 138 -20.97 -6.05 9.85
C SER A 138 -20.10 -5.38 10.91
N TYR A 139 -19.11 -4.57 10.48
CA TYR A 139 -18.08 -4.01 11.35
C TYR A 139 -17.77 -2.57 10.96
N ASP A 140 -17.38 -1.78 11.96
CA ASP A 140 -17.06 -0.36 11.86
C ASP A 140 -15.53 -0.19 11.98
N LEU A 141 -14.90 0.44 10.98
CA LEU A 141 -13.45 0.45 10.75
C LEU A 141 -12.89 1.88 10.79
N GLU A 142 -11.75 2.07 11.44
CA GLU A 142 -11.09 3.37 11.56
C GLU A 142 -9.64 3.36 11.04
N ARG A 143 -9.05 4.54 10.83
CA ARG A 143 -7.66 4.73 10.34
C ARG A 143 -6.67 3.85 11.11
N GLY A 144 -6.06 2.88 10.42
CA GLY A 144 -5.10 1.93 10.98
C GLY A 144 -5.65 0.53 11.27
N ASP A 145 -6.98 0.31 11.32
CA ASP A 145 -7.54 -1.05 11.35
C ASP A 145 -7.18 -1.80 10.04
N THR A 146 -6.98 -3.12 10.19
CA THR A 146 -6.23 -3.97 9.26
C THR A 146 -6.72 -5.41 9.33
N ILE A 147 -6.90 -6.06 8.19
CA ILE A 147 -7.65 -7.33 8.15
C ILE A 147 -7.43 -8.19 6.90
N LYS A 148 -7.46 -9.51 7.08
CA LYS A 148 -7.58 -10.50 6.00
C LYS A 148 -9.04 -10.79 5.67
N ILE A 149 -9.36 -10.89 4.38
CA ILE A 149 -10.52 -11.66 3.90
C ILE A 149 -10.12 -12.78 2.92
N PRO A 150 -10.63 -14.01 3.12
CA PRO A 150 -10.38 -15.13 2.21
C PRO A 150 -11.00 -14.95 0.83
N ALA A 151 -10.35 -15.53 -0.18
CA ALA A 151 -10.86 -15.71 -1.53
C ALA A 151 -12.28 -16.31 -1.54
N GLY A 152 -13.12 -15.85 -2.47
CA GLY A 152 -14.52 -16.29 -2.61
C GLY A 152 -15.50 -15.67 -1.61
N THR A 153 -15.04 -14.97 -0.56
CA THR A 153 -15.92 -14.25 0.36
C THR A 153 -16.67 -13.14 -0.36
N THR A 154 -18.00 -13.12 -0.27
CA THR A 154 -18.81 -12.03 -0.83
C THR A 154 -19.00 -10.94 0.22
N SER A 155 -18.64 -9.68 -0.09
CA SER A 155 -18.81 -8.56 0.85
C SER A 155 -19.05 -7.21 0.16
N TYR A 156 -19.41 -6.18 0.94
CA TYR A 156 -19.61 -4.81 0.47
C TYR A 156 -19.14 -3.79 1.51
N LEU A 157 -18.60 -2.65 1.06
CA LEU A 157 -18.00 -1.60 1.89
C LEU A 157 -18.74 -0.26 1.70
N VAL A 158 -18.90 0.52 2.77
CA VAL A 158 -19.66 1.78 2.80
C VAL A 158 -18.86 2.86 3.52
N ASN A 159 -18.61 4.00 2.87
CA ASN A 159 -18.31 5.23 3.59
C ASN A 159 -19.64 5.88 3.98
N GLN A 160 -19.99 5.84 5.27
CA GLN A 160 -21.20 6.48 5.79
C GLN A 160 -20.97 7.92 6.28
N ASP A 161 -19.71 8.36 6.37
CA ASP A 161 -19.32 9.69 6.86
C ASP A 161 -19.98 10.82 6.04
N ASP A 162 -20.22 11.96 6.69
CA ASP A 162 -20.82 13.17 6.12
C ASP A 162 -19.79 14.06 5.40
N GLU A 163 -18.52 14.05 5.84
CA GLU A 163 -17.49 15.01 5.40
C GLU A 163 -16.20 14.34 4.89
N GLN A 164 -15.79 13.20 5.46
CA GLN A 164 -14.46 12.63 5.23
C GLN A 164 -14.40 11.66 4.04
N ASP A 165 -13.40 11.87 3.16
CA ASP A 165 -13.00 10.89 2.14
C ASP A 165 -12.37 9.63 2.80
N LEU A 166 -12.98 8.48 2.56
CA LEU A 166 -12.43 7.16 2.86
C LEU A 166 -11.31 6.82 1.86
N ARG A 167 -10.18 6.36 2.39
CA ARG A 167 -9.06 5.79 1.63
C ARG A 167 -8.65 4.46 2.23
N VAL A 168 -8.49 3.46 1.37
CA VAL A 168 -8.25 2.06 1.75
C VAL A 168 -7.26 1.44 0.77
N VAL A 169 -6.40 0.53 1.25
CA VAL A 169 -5.44 -0.21 0.42
C VAL A 169 -5.49 -1.70 0.75
N ASP A 170 -5.60 -2.52 -0.30
CA ASP A 170 -5.46 -3.98 -0.20
C ASP A 170 -4.08 -4.42 -0.69
N LEU A 171 -3.45 -5.33 0.06
CA LEU A 171 -2.48 -6.28 -0.51
C LEU A 171 -3.21 -7.55 -0.95
N ALA A 172 -3.06 -7.90 -2.23
CA ALA A 172 -3.81 -8.98 -2.87
C ALA A 172 -2.95 -10.19 -3.23
N ILE A 173 -3.44 -11.38 -2.87
CA ILE A 173 -2.78 -12.68 -3.06
C ILE A 173 -3.71 -13.61 -3.85
N PRO A 174 -3.65 -13.62 -5.19
CA PRO A 174 -4.50 -14.45 -6.04
C PRO A 174 -4.29 -15.95 -5.82
N VAL A 175 -5.39 -16.72 -5.81
CA VAL A 175 -5.35 -18.18 -5.58
C VAL A 175 -5.33 -18.99 -6.88
N ASN A 176 -5.83 -18.43 -7.98
CA ASN A 176 -5.96 -19.14 -9.27
C ASN A 176 -4.74 -19.01 -10.19
N ARG A 177 -4.14 -17.82 -10.30
CA ARG A 177 -3.02 -17.53 -11.22
C ARG A 177 -2.12 -16.44 -10.65
N ALA A 178 -0.81 -16.66 -10.69
CA ALA A 178 0.21 -15.77 -10.12
C ALA A 178 -0.02 -14.29 -10.47
N GLY A 179 -0.45 -13.48 -9.51
CA GLY A 179 -0.67 -12.04 -9.63
C GLY A 179 -1.79 -11.62 -10.60
N LYS A 180 -2.70 -12.53 -10.97
CA LYS A 180 -3.88 -12.29 -11.83
C LYS A 180 -5.15 -12.79 -11.12
N PHE A 181 -5.97 -11.84 -10.63
CA PHE A 181 -7.27 -12.07 -10.00
C PHE A 181 -8.39 -11.37 -10.76
N GLU A 182 -9.61 -11.91 -10.64
CA GLU A 182 -10.85 -11.42 -11.23
C GLU A 182 -11.91 -11.15 -10.15
N ALA A 183 -12.86 -10.27 -10.43
CA ALA A 183 -13.94 -9.93 -9.51
C ALA A 183 -15.31 -10.39 -10.03
N PHE A 184 -15.98 -11.21 -9.24
CA PHE A 184 -17.24 -11.85 -9.55
C PHE A 184 -18.39 -11.03 -8.97
N ASP A 185 -18.95 -10.19 -9.83
CA ASP A 185 -19.91 -9.15 -9.48
C ASP A 185 -21.37 -9.66 -9.47
N LEU A 186 -22.13 -9.34 -8.42
CA LEU A 186 -23.57 -9.64 -8.30
C LEU A 186 -24.46 -8.44 -8.69
N SER A 187 -23.88 -7.24 -8.85
CA SER A 187 -24.63 -6.03 -9.14
C SER A 187 -25.21 -6.01 -10.56
N ARG A 188 -26.21 -5.14 -10.78
CA ARG A 188 -26.94 -5.02 -12.06
C ARG A 188 -26.09 -4.34 -13.15
N ASN A 189 -25.13 -5.07 -13.70
CA ASN A 189 -24.34 -4.67 -14.86
C ASN A 189 -24.13 -5.83 -15.85
N LYS A 190 -23.48 -5.57 -16.98
CA LYS A 190 -23.31 -6.54 -18.08
C LYS A 190 -22.50 -7.78 -17.72
N ASN A 191 -21.61 -7.67 -16.74
CA ASN A 191 -20.68 -8.70 -16.33
C ASN A 191 -21.17 -9.48 -15.10
N GLN A 192 -22.42 -9.26 -14.66
CA GLN A 192 -23.05 -9.99 -13.56
C GLN A 192 -23.03 -11.49 -13.84
N TYR A 193 -22.31 -12.28 -13.03
CA TYR A 193 -22.01 -13.68 -13.38
C TYR A 193 -23.25 -14.57 -13.48
N LEU A 194 -24.36 -14.22 -12.81
CA LEU A 194 -25.63 -14.93 -12.93
C LEU A 194 -26.15 -15.00 -14.37
N ARG A 195 -25.81 -14.03 -15.23
CA ARG A 195 -26.18 -14.00 -16.66
C ARG A 195 -25.48 -15.05 -17.51
N ALA A 196 -24.41 -15.69 -17.01
CA ALA A 196 -23.70 -16.74 -17.72
C ALA A 196 -24.38 -18.11 -17.61
N PHE A 197 -25.29 -18.30 -16.65
CA PHE A 197 -26.08 -19.52 -16.54
C PHE A 197 -27.20 -19.54 -17.59
N SER A 198 -27.49 -20.73 -18.14
CA SER A 198 -28.59 -20.89 -19.09
C SER A 198 -29.96 -20.66 -18.45
N LYS A 199 -30.93 -20.22 -19.24
CA LYS A 199 -32.34 -20.04 -18.83
C LYS A 199 -32.85 -21.23 -18.01
N ASN A 200 -32.69 -22.46 -18.52
CA ASN A 200 -33.18 -23.67 -17.86
C ASN A 200 -32.55 -23.90 -16.47
N ILE A 201 -31.25 -23.60 -16.31
CA ILE A 201 -30.56 -23.70 -15.02
C ILE A 201 -31.07 -22.64 -14.04
N LEU A 202 -31.24 -21.40 -14.49
CA LEU A 202 -31.78 -20.32 -13.66
C LEU A 202 -33.23 -20.60 -13.22
N GLU A 203 -34.09 -21.05 -14.13
CA GLU A 203 -35.49 -21.41 -13.83
C GLU A 203 -35.60 -22.55 -12.82
N ALA A 204 -34.78 -23.60 -12.96
CA ALA A 204 -34.71 -24.71 -12.01
C ALA A 204 -34.13 -24.28 -10.65
N SER A 205 -33.11 -23.42 -10.64
CA SER A 205 -32.39 -23.02 -9.42
C SER A 205 -33.18 -22.03 -8.56
N LEU A 206 -33.97 -21.16 -9.19
CA LEU A 206 -34.79 -20.14 -8.52
C LEU A 206 -36.27 -20.51 -8.46
N ASN A 207 -36.65 -21.71 -8.95
CA ASN A 207 -38.01 -22.26 -8.96
C ASN A 207 -39.08 -21.27 -9.47
N THR A 208 -38.76 -20.55 -10.55
CA THR A 208 -39.64 -19.52 -11.12
C THR A 208 -39.31 -19.26 -12.58
N LYS A 209 -40.23 -18.61 -13.30
CA LYS A 209 -40.08 -18.34 -14.74
C LYS A 209 -38.97 -17.33 -15.01
N TYR A 210 -38.22 -17.54 -16.10
CA TYR A 210 -37.11 -16.69 -16.49
C TYR A 210 -37.51 -15.23 -16.69
N GLU A 211 -38.71 -14.95 -17.18
CA GLU A 211 -39.20 -13.57 -17.36
C GLU A 211 -39.36 -12.83 -16.03
N THR A 212 -39.45 -13.56 -14.91
CA THR A 212 -39.39 -13.00 -13.55
C THR A 212 -37.94 -12.90 -13.05
N ILE A 213 -37.10 -13.91 -13.30
CA ILE A 213 -35.66 -13.90 -12.94
C ILE A 213 -34.95 -12.72 -13.60
N GLU A 214 -35.17 -12.55 -14.91
CA GLU A 214 -34.61 -11.47 -15.71
C GLU A 214 -35.04 -10.11 -15.14
N LYS A 215 -36.36 -9.87 -15.04
CA LYS A 215 -36.97 -8.62 -14.53
C LYS A 215 -36.56 -8.24 -13.10
N VAL A 216 -36.16 -9.19 -12.26
CA VAL A 216 -35.83 -8.97 -10.84
C VAL A 216 -34.32 -8.91 -10.59
N LEU A 217 -33.55 -9.84 -11.17
CA LEU A 217 -32.12 -10.00 -10.87
C LEU A 217 -31.20 -9.51 -11.99
N LEU A 218 -31.59 -9.69 -13.25
CA LEU A 218 -30.70 -9.47 -14.40
C LEU A 218 -30.95 -8.12 -15.13
N GLU A 219 -32.15 -7.54 -15.03
CA GLU A 219 -32.61 -6.45 -15.92
C GLU A 219 -31.78 -5.15 -15.77
N GLU A 220 -31.10 -4.78 -16.87
CA GLU A 220 -30.58 -3.43 -17.13
C GLU A 220 -31.75 -2.46 -17.42
N ARG A 221 -32.64 -2.24 -16.44
CA ARG A 221 -33.65 -1.16 -16.52
C ARG A 221 -32.96 0.14 -16.91
N ARG A 222 -33.57 0.86 -17.85
CA ARG A 222 -33.23 2.24 -18.21
C ARG A 222 -34.23 3.21 -17.57
N GLN A 223 -33.72 4.25 -16.94
CA GLN A 223 -34.47 5.37 -16.38
C GLN A 223 -33.66 6.66 -16.55
N GLN A 224 -34.34 7.78 -16.72
CA GLN A 224 -33.72 9.09 -16.94
C GLN A 224 -33.44 9.81 -15.62
N GLY A 225 -32.27 10.46 -15.52
CA GLY A 225 -32.15 11.71 -14.75
C GLY A 225 -31.93 11.64 -13.24
N LYS A 226 -31.31 10.60 -12.67
CA LYS A 226 -30.74 10.66 -11.31
C LYS A 226 -29.36 10.01 -11.25
N GLU A 227 -28.34 10.80 -10.86
CA GLU A 227 -26.99 10.30 -10.62
C GLU A 227 -26.90 9.61 -9.25
N THR A 228 -26.50 8.34 -9.20
CA THR A 228 -26.36 7.60 -7.93
C THR A 228 -25.03 7.91 -7.23
N ASN A 229 -25.02 7.90 -5.89
CA ASN A 229 -23.80 8.05 -5.06
C ASN A 229 -22.96 6.76 -4.94
N ALA A 230 -23.34 5.66 -5.61
CA ALA A 230 -22.57 4.42 -5.56
C ALA A 230 -21.22 4.55 -6.30
N ILE A 231 -20.22 3.81 -5.85
CA ILE A 231 -19.00 3.49 -6.58
C ILE A 231 -19.10 1.99 -6.91
N VAL A 232 -18.76 1.58 -8.13
CA VAL A 232 -18.73 0.15 -8.44
C VAL A 232 -17.41 -0.41 -7.91
N LYS A 233 -17.46 -1.57 -7.21
CA LYS A 233 -16.36 -2.52 -6.89
C LYS A 233 -15.43 -2.21 -5.67
N LEU A 234 -15.14 -3.26 -4.88
CA LEU A 234 -14.14 -3.46 -3.78
C LEU A 234 -14.57 -3.29 -2.29
N LEU A 235 -13.79 -3.86 -1.33
CA LEU A 235 -14.22 -4.46 -0.01
C LEU A 235 -13.26 -4.01 1.15
N PHE A 236 -13.10 -4.47 2.42
CA PHE A 236 -13.21 -5.71 3.26
C PHE A 236 -13.24 -5.42 4.82
N GLU A 237 -13.39 -6.44 5.72
CA GLU A 237 -12.99 -6.63 7.17
C GLU A 237 -13.86 -7.77 7.82
N ILE A 238 -13.61 -8.65 8.82
CA ILE A 238 -13.09 -8.79 10.25
C ILE A 238 -13.10 -10.33 10.52
N THR A 239 -12.59 -10.97 11.58
CA THR A 239 -11.46 -10.81 12.55
C THR A 239 -11.23 -12.20 13.16
N PRO A 240 -10.05 -12.51 13.75
CA PRO A 240 -9.82 -13.76 14.44
C PRO A 240 -9.74 -13.58 15.97
N GLU A 241 -10.17 -14.60 16.72
CA GLU A 241 -9.95 -14.61 18.16
C GLU A 241 -8.46 -14.87 18.49
N LYS A 242 -7.85 -13.94 19.26
CA LYS A 242 -6.56 -14.06 19.96
C LYS A 242 -5.31 -14.20 19.08
N LYS A 243 -4.50 -13.12 19.04
CA LYS A 243 -3.15 -13.01 18.41
C LYS A 243 -3.10 -13.27 16.89
N TYR A 244 -3.99 -12.62 16.11
CA TYR A 244 -3.91 -12.48 14.64
C TYR A 244 -3.44 -13.72 13.81
N PRO A 245 -4.04 -14.92 13.96
CA PRO A 245 -3.74 -16.06 13.07
C PRO A 245 -3.88 -15.76 11.58
N GLN A 246 -4.78 -14.85 11.21
CA GLN A 246 -5.05 -14.34 9.84
C GLN A 246 -3.89 -13.61 9.15
N LEU A 247 -2.77 -13.39 9.84
CA LEU A 247 -1.52 -12.88 9.25
C LEU A 247 -0.40 -13.93 9.30
N GLN A 248 -0.51 -14.90 10.20
CA GLN A 248 0.41 -16.04 10.31
C GLN A 248 0.19 -17.05 9.16
N ASP A 249 -1.07 -17.27 8.76
CA ASP A 249 -1.43 -18.17 7.65
C ASP A 249 -1.05 -17.62 6.26
N LEU A 250 -0.75 -16.33 6.15
CA LEU A 250 -0.28 -15.66 4.94
C LEU A 250 1.23 -15.29 4.97
N ASP A 251 1.94 -15.57 6.06
CA ASP A 251 3.34 -15.19 6.28
C ASP A 251 3.61 -13.68 6.05
N ILE A 252 2.75 -12.83 6.64
CA ILE A 252 2.78 -11.37 6.46
C ILE A 252 2.73 -10.63 7.81
N PHE A 253 3.40 -9.48 7.89
CA PHE A 253 3.09 -8.45 8.89
C PHE A 253 2.58 -7.18 8.22
N VAL A 254 1.75 -6.42 8.94
CA VAL A 254 1.42 -5.03 8.59
C VAL A 254 2.04 -4.11 9.63
N SER A 255 2.77 -3.09 9.17
CA SER A 255 3.40 -2.08 10.03
C SER A 255 2.86 -0.69 9.67
N PHE A 256 2.48 0.07 10.69
CA PHE A 256 2.17 1.49 10.61
C PHE A 256 3.33 2.31 11.20
N SER A 257 3.61 3.49 10.67
CA SER A 257 4.59 4.42 11.25
C SER A 257 4.26 5.86 10.92
N GLU A 258 4.19 6.69 11.96
CA GLU A 258 4.10 8.15 11.83
C GLU A 258 5.46 8.75 12.20
N ILE A 259 5.95 9.65 11.34
CA ILE A 259 7.26 10.29 11.49
C ILE A 259 7.03 11.80 11.40
N SER A 260 7.29 12.52 12.49
CA SER A 260 7.15 13.98 12.54
C SER A 260 8.12 14.69 11.60
N GLU A 261 7.75 15.88 11.14
CA GLU A 261 8.63 16.74 10.34
C GLU A 261 10.00 16.92 10.99
N GLY A 262 11.08 16.78 10.19
CA GLY A 262 12.46 16.88 10.67
C GLY A 262 12.97 15.65 11.44
N ALA A 263 12.16 14.61 11.63
CA ALA A 263 12.62 13.34 12.20
C ALA A 263 13.16 12.36 11.14
N LEU A 264 13.97 11.41 11.60
CA LEU A 264 14.66 10.39 10.83
C LEU A 264 14.40 9.01 11.46
N LEU A 265 13.76 8.12 10.72
CA LEU A 265 13.79 6.68 10.98
C LEU A 265 15.21 6.19 10.66
N LEU A 266 15.93 5.74 11.69
CA LEU A 266 17.35 5.42 11.65
C LEU A 266 17.66 4.28 10.67
N PRO A 267 18.90 4.21 10.11
CA PRO A 267 19.30 3.14 9.21
C PRO A 267 19.11 1.75 9.82
N HIS A 268 18.36 0.89 9.13
CA HIS A 268 18.05 -0.48 9.57
C HIS A 268 17.70 -1.40 8.40
N TYR A 269 17.66 -2.70 8.64
CA TYR A 269 17.22 -3.71 7.65
C TYR A 269 16.26 -4.74 8.28
N ASN A 270 15.54 -5.47 7.44
CA ASN A 270 14.72 -6.62 7.83
C ASN A 270 15.47 -7.92 7.50
N SER A 271 15.57 -8.86 8.44
CA SER A 271 16.38 -10.09 8.24
C SER A 271 15.78 -11.08 7.23
N ARG A 272 14.45 -11.06 7.04
CA ARG A 272 13.72 -12.01 6.18
C ARG A 272 12.66 -11.35 5.30
N ALA A 273 11.98 -10.32 5.82
CA ALA A 273 10.80 -9.78 5.16
C ALA A 273 11.15 -8.80 4.03
N ILE A 274 10.47 -8.97 2.89
CA ILE A 274 10.40 -7.96 1.83
C ILE A 274 9.26 -7.02 2.19
N VAL A 275 9.54 -5.73 2.39
CA VAL A 275 8.54 -4.73 2.80
C VAL A 275 8.06 -3.92 1.61
N VAL A 276 6.78 -4.07 1.26
CA VAL A 276 6.06 -3.17 0.34
C VAL A 276 5.56 -1.98 1.16
N LEU A 277 6.36 -0.91 1.17
CA LEU A 277 6.09 0.35 1.87
C LEU A 277 5.23 1.27 1.00
N VAL A 278 4.18 1.86 1.56
CA VAL A 278 3.23 2.76 0.87
C VAL A 278 3.16 4.08 1.63
N LEU A 279 3.33 5.20 0.91
CA LEU A 279 3.15 6.53 1.51
C LEU A 279 1.67 6.88 1.60
N ASN A 280 1.14 7.04 2.82
CA ASN A 280 -0.20 7.56 3.02
C ASN A 280 -0.22 9.08 2.88
N GLU A 281 0.40 9.77 3.83
CA GLU A 281 0.29 11.22 4.03
C GLU A 281 1.70 11.84 4.16
N GLY A 282 1.85 13.11 3.78
CA GLY A 282 3.11 13.86 3.91
C GLY A 282 4.13 13.70 2.77
N GLN A 283 5.36 14.14 3.03
CA GLN A 283 6.54 13.96 2.16
C GLN A 283 7.77 13.52 2.97
N GLY A 284 8.65 12.75 2.35
CA GLY A 284 9.91 12.31 2.95
C GLY A 284 10.94 11.92 1.90
N ASN A 285 12.18 11.71 2.33
CA ASN A 285 13.23 11.09 1.51
C ASN A 285 13.56 9.72 2.10
N LEU A 286 13.63 8.71 1.24
CA LEU A 286 14.11 7.37 1.56
C LEU A 286 15.45 7.14 0.87
N GLU A 287 16.44 6.67 1.63
CA GLU A 287 17.70 6.13 1.12
C GLU A 287 17.70 4.62 1.36
N LEU A 288 17.89 3.84 0.30
CA LEU A 288 18.01 2.39 0.31
C LEU A 288 19.39 2.01 -0.20
N VAL A 289 20.02 0.99 0.40
CA VAL A 289 21.33 0.46 0.01
C VAL A 289 21.18 -0.97 -0.50
N GLY A 290 21.77 -1.23 -1.66
CA GLY A 290 21.89 -2.55 -2.30
C GLY A 290 23.16 -2.61 -3.15
N PHE A 291 23.18 -3.48 -4.16
CA PHE A 291 24.32 -3.71 -5.04
C PHE A 291 23.97 -3.47 -6.51
N LYS A 292 24.96 -3.04 -7.28
CA LYS A 292 24.80 -2.57 -8.66
C LYS A 292 24.43 -3.65 -9.69
N ASN A 293 24.77 -4.92 -9.41
CA ASN A 293 24.62 -6.05 -10.35
C ASN A 293 23.44 -6.98 -10.01
N GLU A 294 22.59 -6.65 -9.03
CA GLU A 294 21.44 -7.50 -8.63
C GLU A 294 20.48 -7.78 -9.80
N GLN A 295 20.44 -6.91 -10.81
CA GLN A 295 19.64 -7.09 -12.04
C GLN A 295 20.28 -8.00 -13.10
N GLN A 296 21.51 -8.52 -12.89
CA GLN A 296 22.25 -9.30 -13.89
C GLN A 296 22.51 -10.77 -13.50
N GLU A 297 22.42 -11.13 -12.23
CA GLU A 297 22.81 -12.48 -11.71
C GLU A 297 21.99 -13.66 -12.29
N GLN A 298 20.83 -13.42 -12.92
CA GLN A 298 20.08 -14.45 -13.65
C GLN A 298 20.46 -14.60 -15.13
N SER A 299 21.22 -13.66 -15.70
CA SER A 299 21.46 -13.57 -17.14
C SER A 299 22.74 -14.26 -17.63
N LEU A 300 23.69 -14.52 -16.73
CA LEU A 300 24.97 -15.17 -17.04
C LEU A 300 25.20 -16.38 -16.14
N LYS A 301 25.17 -17.57 -16.75
CA LYS A 301 25.97 -18.69 -16.27
C LYS A 301 27.39 -18.49 -16.81
N GLU A 302 28.37 -19.01 -16.09
CA GLU A 302 29.79 -19.11 -16.50
C GLU A 302 30.55 -17.77 -16.59
N ASP A 303 30.84 -17.16 -15.44
CA ASP A 303 32.18 -16.57 -15.20
C ASP A 303 32.50 -16.37 -13.70
N GLU A 304 33.54 -17.00 -13.17
CA GLU A 304 33.96 -16.91 -11.75
C GLU A 304 34.66 -15.57 -11.40
N GLN A 305 34.43 -14.52 -12.19
CA GLN A 305 35.05 -13.21 -12.02
C GLN A 305 34.10 -12.14 -11.47
N GLU A 306 32.78 -12.33 -11.54
CA GLU A 306 31.81 -11.30 -11.13
C GLU A 306 31.79 -10.98 -9.63
N GLU A 307 32.15 -11.91 -8.73
CA GLU A 307 32.19 -11.65 -7.28
C GLU A 307 33.08 -10.45 -6.91
N ARG A 308 34.13 -10.18 -7.71
CA ARG A 308 35.05 -9.05 -7.49
C ARG A 308 34.44 -7.67 -7.77
N ASN A 309 33.25 -7.59 -8.36
CA ASN A 309 32.62 -6.34 -8.81
C ASN A 309 31.29 -6.00 -8.13
N LYS A 310 30.93 -6.61 -6.98
CA LYS A 310 29.73 -6.25 -6.20
C LYS A 310 29.85 -4.86 -5.54
N GLN A 311 29.72 -3.82 -6.36
CA GLN A 311 29.76 -2.42 -5.92
C GLN A 311 28.47 -2.04 -5.18
N VAL A 312 28.61 -1.54 -3.95
CA VAL A 312 27.52 -0.96 -3.17
C VAL A 312 26.92 0.24 -3.92
N GLN A 313 25.60 0.28 -4.02
CA GLN A 313 24.84 1.34 -4.67
C GLN A 313 23.76 1.89 -3.73
N ARG A 314 23.64 3.22 -3.69
CA ARG A 314 22.52 3.91 -3.04
C ARG A 314 21.39 4.16 -4.05
N TYR A 315 20.18 3.88 -3.61
CA TYR A 315 18.94 4.14 -4.32
C TYR A 315 18.12 5.19 -3.54
N GLU A 316 18.08 6.41 -4.06
CA GLU A 316 17.37 7.54 -3.47
C GLU A 316 15.92 7.61 -3.97
N ALA A 317 14.99 8.00 -3.09
CA ALA A 317 13.59 8.22 -3.42
C ALA A 317 12.98 9.36 -2.58
N ARG A 318 12.69 10.52 -3.21
CA ARG A 318 11.78 11.51 -2.61
C ARG A 318 10.34 11.03 -2.81
N LEU A 319 9.63 10.81 -1.72
CA LEU A 319 8.31 10.18 -1.65
C LEU A 319 7.17 11.22 -1.62
N SER A 320 6.01 10.86 -2.15
CA SER A 320 4.77 11.62 -2.12
C SER A 320 3.55 10.70 -2.01
N PRO A 321 2.35 11.19 -1.61
CA PRO A 321 1.20 10.34 -1.30
C PRO A 321 0.80 9.37 -2.42
N GLY A 322 0.68 8.08 -2.06
CA GLY A 322 0.41 6.98 -2.99
C GLY A 322 1.64 6.50 -3.78
N ASP A 323 2.86 6.96 -3.46
CA ASP A 323 4.08 6.28 -3.89
C ASP A 323 4.27 4.99 -3.08
N VAL A 324 4.88 3.99 -3.72
CA VAL A 324 5.18 2.67 -3.15
C VAL A 324 6.68 2.39 -3.33
N VAL A 325 7.32 1.82 -2.31
CA VAL A 325 8.72 1.38 -2.35
C VAL A 325 8.79 -0.07 -1.92
N VAL A 326 9.44 -0.91 -2.74
CA VAL A 326 9.78 -2.29 -2.34
C VAL A 326 11.16 -2.27 -1.66
N ILE A 327 11.23 -2.74 -0.43
CA ILE A 327 12.47 -2.86 0.34
C ILE A 327 12.76 -4.36 0.49
N PRO A 328 13.77 -4.92 -0.20
CA PRO A 328 14.08 -6.34 -0.10
C PRO A 328 14.64 -6.71 1.28
N ALA A 329 14.64 -8.00 1.59
CA ALA A 329 15.31 -8.52 2.79
C ALA A 329 16.82 -8.21 2.78
N GLY A 330 17.39 -8.04 3.98
CA GLY A 330 18.81 -7.71 4.17
C GLY A 330 19.22 -6.28 3.81
N HIS A 331 18.42 -5.54 3.04
CA HIS A 331 18.81 -4.22 2.53
C HIS A 331 18.69 -3.12 3.59
N PRO A 332 19.78 -2.38 3.90
CA PRO A 332 19.70 -1.22 4.78
C PRO A 332 18.93 -0.06 4.16
N PHE A 333 18.02 0.55 4.92
CA PHE A 333 17.32 1.77 4.52
C PHE A 333 17.08 2.72 5.69
N ALA A 334 16.89 4.00 5.37
CA ALA A 334 16.52 5.06 6.30
C ALA A 334 15.46 5.98 5.66
N VAL A 335 14.64 6.66 6.48
CA VAL A 335 13.60 7.58 5.99
C VAL A 335 13.61 8.88 6.80
N SER A 336 13.85 10.01 6.15
CA SER A 336 13.72 11.35 6.75
C SER A 336 12.40 12.01 6.32
N ALA A 337 11.75 12.68 7.27
CA ALA A 337 10.46 13.32 7.09
C ALA A 337 10.63 14.81 6.70
N LEU A 338 10.14 15.18 5.51
CA LEU A 338 10.13 16.56 4.99
C LEU A 338 8.87 17.33 5.42
N SER A 339 7.85 16.61 5.88
CA SER A 339 6.68 17.08 6.63
C SER A 339 6.33 15.97 7.62
N ASN A 340 5.31 16.16 8.48
CA ASN A 340 4.67 15.02 9.14
C ASN A 340 4.29 13.97 8.08
N LEU A 341 4.68 12.71 8.31
CA LEU A 341 4.74 11.64 7.31
C LEU A 341 4.08 10.38 7.86
N THR A 342 3.21 9.75 7.08
CA THR A 342 2.52 8.52 7.48
C THR A 342 2.80 7.40 6.49
N LEU A 343 3.33 6.30 7.02
CA LEU A 343 3.74 5.10 6.29
C LEU A 343 2.90 3.90 6.71
N PHE A 344 2.48 3.11 5.73
CA PHE A 344 2.07 1.72 5.93
C PHE A 344 3.06 0.81 5.20
N GLY A 345 3.28 -0.39 5.71
CA GLY A 345 4.15 -1.38 5.09
C GLY A 345 3.61 -2.79 5.26
N PHE A 346 3.52 -3.53 4.17
CA PHE A 346 3.25 -4.97 4.20
C PHE A 346 4.58 -5.70 4.11
N GLY A 347 5.00 -6.38 5.18
CA GLY A 347 6.17 -7.25 5.18
C GLY A 347 5.76 -8.67 4.78
N ILE A 348 6.27 -9.16 3.65
CA ILE A 348 6.05 -10.50 3.10
C ILE A 348 7.26 -11.38 3.45
N ASN A 349 7.07 -12.66 3.77
CA ASN A 349 8.08 -13.52 4.43
C ASN A 349 8.42 -12.97 5.83
N ALA A 350 7.37 -12.81 6.64
CA ALA A 350 7.38 -12.20 7.95
C ALA A 350 7.81 -13.15 9.08
N GLU A 351 7.67 -14.47 8.91
CA GLU A 351 7.94 -15.45 9.95
C GLU A 351 9.41 -15.37 10.39
N ASN A 352 9.62 -15.18 11.69
CA ASN A 352 10.95 -14.98 12.30
C ASN A 352 11.74 -13.77 11.74
N ASN A 353 11.09 -12.82 11.07
CA ASN A 353 11.72 -11.58 10.65
C ASN A 353 12.12 -10.71 11.85
N GLN A 354 13.34 -10.20 11.83
CA GLN A 354 13.88 -9.29 12.82
C GLN A 354 14.26 -7.96 12.16
N ARG A 355 13.91 -6.85 12.80
CA ARG A 355 14.33 -5.51 12.38
C ARG A 355 15.64 -5.16 13.08
N ASN A 356 16.71 -5.02 12.31
CA ASN A 356 18.07 -4.85 12.82
C ASN A 356 18.53 -3.41 12.54
N PHE A 357 18.75 -2.61 13.58
CA PHE A 357 19.21 -1.23 13.43
C PHE A 357 20.73 -1.15 13.32
N LEU A 358 21.23 -0.11 12.66
CA LEU A 358 22.66 0.18 12.46
C LEU A 358 23.12 1.43 13.23
N ALA A 359 22.18 2.11 13.90
CA ALA A 359 22.40 3.31 14.69
C ALA A 359 21.35 3.41 15.79
N GLY A 360 21.63 4.21 16.83
CA GLY A 360 20.80 4.33 18.03
C GLY A 360 21.33 3.55 19.23
N SER A 361 20.67 3.74 20.36
CA SER A 361 21.01 3.12 21.65
C SER A 361 20.58 1.65 21.74
N ASP A 362 19.35 1.34 21.34
CA ASP A 362 18.77 -0.01 21.35
C ASP A 362 18.71 -0.61 19.92
N ASP A 363 18.57 -1.93 19.82
CA ASP A 363 18.46 -2.74 18.59
C ASP A 363 19.60 -2.56 17.55
N ASN A 364 20.63 -1.78 17.89
CA ASN A 364 21.78 -1.47 17.06
C ASN A 364 22.77 -2.63 17.03
N VAL A 365 22.78 -3.44 15.96
CA VAL A 365 23.63 -4.64 15.87
C VAL A 365 25.13 -4.31 15.89
N ILE A 366 25.54 -3.12 15.44
CA ILE A 366 26.95 -2.69 15.48
C ILE A 366 27.42 -2.48 16.93
N SER A 367 26.51 -2.09 17.84
CA SER A 367 26.84 -1.97 19.26
C SER A 367 27.23 -3.32 19.89
N GLN A 368 26.65 -4.43 19.42
CA GLN A 368 26.82 -5.77 19.96
C GLN A 368 28.11 -6.49 19.53
N ILE A 369 28.81 -6.00 18.50
CA ILE A 369 30.06 -6.59 18.03
C ILE A 369 31.14 -6.48 19.13
N GLU A 370 31.85 -7.57 19.42
CA GLU A 370 32.92 -7.57 20.43
C GLU A 370 34.10 -6.66 20.04
N ASN A 371 34.81 -6.12 21.04
CA ASN A 371 35.89 -5.14 20.80
C ASN A 371 37.00 -5.65 19.86
N PRO A 372 37.54 -6.89 19.99
CA PRO A 372 38.56 -7.38 19.06
C PRO A 372 38.05 -7.50 17.61
N VAL A 373 36.74 -7.76 17.43
CA VAL A 373 36.11 -7.84 16.11
C VAL A 373 35.86 -6.44 15.55
N LYS A 374 35.46 -5.46 16.39
CA LYS A 374 35.34 -4.04 16.00
C LYS A 374 36.67 -3.49 15.46
N GLU A 375 37.79 -3.80 16.10
CA GLU A 375 39.15 -3.36 15.71
C GLU A 375 39.64 -3.98 14.38
N LEU A 376 39.07 -5.12 13.96
CA LEU A 376 39.31 -5.72 12.65
C LEU A 376 38.30 -5.27 11.58
N THR A 377 37.12 -4.80 12.00
CA THR A 377 35.99 -4.41 11.12
C THR A 377 36.05 -2.94 10.72
N PHE A 378 36.54 -2.07 11.60
CA PHE A 378 36.53 -0.62 11.44
C PHE A 378 37.94 -0.03 11.54
N PRO A 379 38.24 1.08 10.85
CA PRO A 379 39.59 1.70 10.85
C PRO A 379 39.94 2.46 12.14
N GLY A 380 39.08 2.46 13.15
CA GLY A 380 39.29 3.11 14.45
C GLY A 380 39.22 2.09 15.59
N SER A 381 39.83 2.42 16.73
CA SER A 381 39.88 1.53 17.91
C SER A 381 38.48 1.19 18.46
N ALA A 382 38.34 0.09 19.20
CA ALA A 382 37.06 -0.25 19.78
C ALA A 382 36.56 0.84 20.75
N GLN A 383 37.45 1.57 21.42
CA GLN A 383 37.08 2.69 22.30
C GLN A 383 36.50 3.85 21.50
N GLU A 384 37.06 4.18 20.33
CA GLU A 384 36.54 5.22 19.44
C GLU A 384 35.20 4.82 18.81
N VAL A 385 35.08 3.60 18.30
CA VAL A 385 33.82 3.07 17.73
C VAL A 385 32.71 3.05 18.80
N ASN A 386 32.99 2.50 19.99
CA ASN A 386 32.01 2.46 21.08
C ASN A 386 31.65 3.86 21.60
N ARG A 387 32.56 4.85 21.52
CA ARG A 387 32.28 6.25 21.86
C ARG A 387 31.39 6.91 20.79
N LEU A 388 31.68 6.69 19.51
CA LEU A 388 30.93 7.24 18.38
C LEU A 388 29.49 6.72 18.35
N LEU A 389 29.28 5.41 18.53
CA LEU A 389 27.93 4.81 18.55
C LEU A 389 27.06 5.38 19.69
N LYS A 390 27.67 5.70 20.83
CA LYS A 390 26.99 6.31 22.00
C LYS A 390 26.64 7.79 21.85
N ASN A 391 27.04 8.45 20.76
CA ASN A 391 26.63 9.85 20.51
C ASN A 391 25.13 9.96 20.21
N GLN A 392 24.52 8.94 19.57
CA GLN A 392 23.08 8.90 19.34
C GLN A 392 22.38 8.30 20.57
N LYS A 393 21.64 9.14 21.30
CA LYS A 393 20.97 8.82 22.57
C LYS A 393 19.53 8.32 22.40
N ARG A 394 18.99 8.37 21.17
CA ARG A 394 17.65 7.89 20.84
C ARG A 394 17.73 6.58 20.05
N SER A 395 16.73 5.73 20.24
CA SER A 395 16.54 4.48 19.51
C SER A 395 15.44 4.64 18.47
N HIS A 396 15.55 3.89 17.37
CA HIS A 396 14.59 3.82 16.24
C HIS A 396 14.41 5.13 15.44
N PHE A 397 14.13 6.25 16.09
CA PHE A 397 13.90 7.57 15.49
C PHE A 397 14.76 8.66 16.15
N ALA A 398 15.30 9.58 15.34
CA ALA A 398 16.13 10.71 15.77
C ALA A 398 15.75 12.02 15.06
N ASN A 399 16.39 13.14 15.41
CA ASN A 399 16.38 14.34 14.56
C ASN A 399 17.17 14.02 13.26
N ALA A 400 16.69 14.50 12.11
CA ALA A 400 17.37 14.34 10.82
C ALA A 400 18.57 15.29 10.67
N GLU A 401 18.54 16.45 11.34
CA GLU A 401 19.73 17.27 11.55
C GLU A 401 20.43 16.90 12.88
N PRO A 402 21.77 16.88 12.93
CA PRO A 402 22.50 16.60 14.17
C PRO A 402 22.48 17.80 15.12
N GLU A 403 22.38 17.54 16.44
CA GLU A 403 22.28 18.54 17.52
C GLU A 403 23.32 19.69 17.38
N GLN A 404 24.54 19.38 16.90
CA GLN A 404 25.61 20.37 16.68
C GLN A 404 25.29 21.42 15.59
N LYS A 405 24.50 21.05 14.56
CA LYS A 405 24.02 22.00 13.53
C LYS A 405 22.80 22.78 14.01
N GLU A 406 21.98 22.21 14.89
CA GLU A 406 20.91 22.94 15.57
C GLU A 406 21.53 24.03 16.49
N GLU A 407 22.57 23.71 17.27
CA GLU A 407 23.31 24.72 18.04
C GLU A 407 23.95 25.80 17.16
N GLU A 408 24.64 25.45 16.07
CA GLU A 408 25.21 26.44 15.16
C GLU A 408 24.15 27.32 14.49
N SER A 409 23.02 26.75 14.05
CA SER A 409 21.97 27.49 13.36
C SER A 409 21.17 28.38 14.32
N GLN A 410 20.97 27.97 15.58
CA GLN A 410 20.44 28.83 16.63
C GLN A 410 21.41 29.98 16.96
N ARG A 411 22.72 29.70 17.10
CA ARG A 411 23.75 30.74 17.27
C ARG A 411 23.82 31.70 16.08
N LYS A 412 23.64 31.22 14.84
CA LYS A 412 23.59 32.06 13.63
C LYS A 412 22.27 32.84 13.48
N ARG A 413 21.17 32.38 14.09
CA ARG A 413 19.89 33.11 14.19
C ARG A 413 19.86 34.17 15.31
N SER A 414 20.84 34.17 16.21
CA SER A 414 21.05 35.23 17.20
C SER A 414 22.36 35.96 16.93
N PRO A 415 22.33 36.95 16.02
CA PRO A 415 22.42 38.30 16.55
C PRO A 415 21.57 39.35 15.79
N LEU A 416 20.78 40.14 16.54
CA LEU A 416 20.53 41.59 16.33
C LEU A 416 19.48 42.17 17.28
N SER A 417 18.54 41.35 17.77
CA SER A 417 17.37 41.79 18.55
C SER A 417 17.67 42.38 19.94
N SER A 418 18.92 42.29 20.43
CA SER A 418 19.30 42.67 21.80
C SER A 418 20.10 43.97 21.92
N ILE A 419 20.23 44.76 20.83
CA ILE A 419 20.98 46.03 20.81
C ILE A 419 20.07 47.26 20.63
N LEU A 420 18.83 47.08 20.12
CA LEU A 420 17.93 48.19 19.77
C LEU A 420 17.05 48.72 20.92
N THR A 421 17.18 48.21 22.15
CA THR A 421 16.37 48.61 23.32
C THR A 421 17.14 49.45 24.35
N LEU A 422 18.21 50.15 23.94
CA LEU A 422 19.10 50.91 24.83
C LEU A 422 19.24 52.41 24.50
N PHE A 423 18.43 52.95 23.57
CA PHE A 423 18.47 54.37 23.18
C PHE A 423 17.08 54.98 22.93
N THR A 424 16.21 54.95 23.95
CA THR A 424 15.05 55.85 24.07
C THR A 424 14.74 56.14 25.54
N GLU A 425 15.40 57.16 26.11
CA GLU A 425 14.90 58.04 27.18
C GLU A 425 15.07 59.49 26.70
#